data_AF-A0A7K2EEE3-F1
#
_entry.id   AF-A0A7K2EEE3-F1
#
_cell.length_a   1.000
_cell.length_b   1.000
_cell.length_c   1.000
_cell.angle_alpha   90.00
_cell.angle_beta   90.00
_cell.angle_gamma   90.00
#
_symmetry.space_group_name_H-M   'P 1'
#
loop_
_entity.id
_entity.type
_entity.pdbx_description
1 polymer ?
#
loop_
_entity_poly.entity_id
_entity_poly.type
_entity_poly.pdbx_seq_one_letter_code
_entity_poly.pdbx_strand_id
1 'polypeptide(L)' 'MPRRLGDEMGEKRLVVRNRHGDWEVRIPGAHKPVSQHGSLDDARRAAREFVAKSGGGEVVVHV' A
#
# COMPACT_ATOMS: atom_id res chain seq x y z
N MET A 1 -2.77 -28.81 -12.28
CA MET A 1 -3.55 -27.60 -12.60
C MET A 1 -3.83 -26.85 -11.28
N PRO A 2 -3.56 -25.54 -11.20
CA PRO A 2 -3.04 -24.87 -10.01
C PRO A 2 -4.13 -24.50 -9.00
N ARG A 3 -3.92 -24.82 -7.72
CA ARG A 3 -4.68 -24.20 -6.62
C ARG A 3 -4.00 -22.90 -6.23
N ARG A 4 -4.85 -21.89 -6.09
CA ARG A 4 -4.57 -20.45 -6.01
C ARG A 4 -3.55 -20.15 -4.93
N LEU A 5 -2.46 -19.49 -5.29
CA LEU A 5 -1.70 -18.65 -4.38
C LEU A 5 -2.48 -17.33 -4.22
N GLY A 6 -3.70 -17.41 -3.69
CA GLY A 6 -4.66 -16.31 -3.67
C GLY A 6 -5.46 -16.25 -2.36
N ASP A 7 -4.95 -16.87 -1.31
CA ASP A 7 -5.61 -16.92 -0.02
C ASP A 7 -4.90 -15.97 0.96
N GLU A 8 -5.68 -14.98 1.41
CA GLU A 8 -5.57 -14.33 2.73
C GLU A 8 -4.50 -13.23 2.94
N MET A 9 -4.17 -12.47 1.91
CA MET A 9 -3.66 -11.11 2.10
C MET A 9 -4.70 -10.15 1.56
N GLY A 10 -5.71 -9.79 2.35
CA GLY A 10 -6.51 -8.59 2.05
C GLY A 10 -5.54 -7.47 1.69
N GLU A 11 -5.77 -6.74 0.61
CA GLU A 11 -4.73 -5.91 -0.01
C GLU A 11 -4.13 -4.97 1.01
N LYS A 12 -2.94 -5.34 1.50
CA LYS A 12 -2.29 -4.56 2.53
C LYS A 12 -1.46 -3.51 1.82
N ARG A 13 -1.67 -2.25 2.14
CA ARG A 13 -0.91 -1.13 1.57
C ARG A 13 -0.16 -0.46 2.70
N LEU A 14 1.16 -0.49 2.61
CA LEU A 14 2.07 0.16 3.54
C LEU A 14 2.29 1.59 3.09
N VAL A 15 1.99 2.56 3.93
CA VAL A 15 2.36 3.95 3.74
C VAL A 15 3.63 4.20 4.54
N VAL A 16 4.77 4.36 3.86
CA VAL A 16 6.09 4.53 4.50
C VAL A 16 6.65 5.91 4.18
N ARG A 17 7.36 6.52 5.13
CA ARG A 17 8.11 7.74 4.86
C ARG A 17 9.45 7.43 4.20
N ASN A 18 9.77 8.10 3.10
CA ASN A 18 11.06 7.96 2.42
C ASN A 18 12.15 8.81 3.11
N ARG A 19 13.42 8.63 2.70
CA ARG A 19 14.54 9.43 3.24
C ARG A 19 14.52 10.92 2.85
N HIS A 20 13.80 11.27 1.79
CA HIS A 20 13.66 12.64 1.30
C HIS A 20 12.56 13.42 2.05
N GLY A 21 11.75 12.74 2.87
CA GLY A 21 10.66 13.31 3.63
C GLY A 21 9.28 13.12 3.01
N ASP A 22 9.20 12.56 1.80
CA ASP A 22 7.94 12.20 1.12
C ASP A 22 7.37 10.87 1.64
N TRP A 23 6.15 10.57 1.21
CA TRP A 23 5.38 9.41 1.61
C TRP A 23 5.15 8.46 0.44
N GLU A 24 5.34 7.17 0.66
CA GLU A 24 5.29 6.16 -0.38
C GLU A 24 4.26 5.10 -0.03
N VAL A 25 3.38 4.77 -0.98
CA VAL A 25 2.45 3.65 -0.87
C VAL A 25 3.11 2.43 -1.47
N ARG A 26 3.33 1.40 -0.66
CA ARG A 26 3.97 0.14 -1.03
C ARG A 26 3.04 -1.04 -0.79
N ILE A 27 3.24 -2.09 -1.55
CA ILE A 27 2.64 -3.40 -1.25
C ILE A 27 3.65 -4.15 -0.37
N PRO A 28 3.24 -4.85 0.69
CA PRO A 28 4.16 -5.67 1.48
C PRO A 28 4.81 -6.71 0.57
N GLY A 29 6.14 -6.81 0.66
CA GLY A 29 6.94 -7.65 -0.22
C GLY A 29 7.29 -7.04 -1.58
N ALA A 30 6.72 -5.88 -1.96
CA ALA A 30 7.10 -5.19 -3.19
C ALA A 30 8.41 -4.42 -3.03
N HIS A 31 9.32 -4.64 -3.98
CA HIS A 31 10.61 -3.95 -4.02
C HIS A 31 10.50 -2.46 -4.39
N LYS A 32 9.40 -2.07 -5.06
CA LYS A 32 9.15 -0.70 -5.51
C LYS A 32 7.87 -0.13 -4.88
N PRO A 33 7.83 1.18 -4.62
CA PRO A 33 6.58 1.85 -4.27
C PRO A 33 5.64 1.87 -5.48
N VAL A 34 4.35 1.81 -5.17
CA VAL A 34 3.26 1.95 -6.15
C VAL A 34 3.02 3.41 -6.46
N SER A 35 3.14 4.28 -5.47
CA SER A 35 3.01 5.73 -5.62
C SER A 35 3.83 6.46 -4.57
N GLN A 36 4.23 7.69 -4.89
CA GLN A 36 4.96 8.60 -4.01
C GLN A 36 4.19 9.92 -3.95
N HIS A 37 4.10 10.50 -2.75
CA HIS A 37 3.29 11.67 -2.44
C HIS A 37 4.06 12.57 -1.47
N GLY A 38 3.94 13.89 -1.61
CA GLY A 38 4.62 14.82 -0.69
C GLY A 38 4.02 14.86 0.73
N SER A 39 2.84 14.26 0.94
CA SER A 39 2.07 14.38 2.18
C SER A 39 1.51 13.05 2.65
N LEU A 40 1.49 12.83 3.98
CA LEU A 40 0.92 11.64 4.60
C LEU A 40 -0.55 11.47 4.25
N ASP A 41 -1.32 12.57 4.29
CA ASP A 41 -2.76 12.50 4.04
C ASP A 41 -3.08 12.05 2.61
N ASP A 42 -2.29 12.53 1.64
CA ASP A 42 -2.41 12.16 0.22
C ASP A 42 -2.03 10.68 0.01
N ALA A 43 -0.92 10.23 0.60
CA ALA A 43 -0.51 8.83 0.55
C ALA A 43 -1.53 7.89 1.23
N ARG A 44 -2.10 8.31 2.36
CA ARG A 44 -3.12 7.54 3.09
C ARG A 44 -4.41 7.45 2.30
N ARG A 45 -4.83 8.56 1.67
CA ARG A 45 -5.99 8.58 0.78
C ARG A 45 -5.78 7.65 -0.41
N ALA A 46 -4.66 7.78 -1.11
CA ALA A 46 -4.32 6.91 -2.23
C ALA A 46 -4.31 5.42 -1.81
N ALA A 47 -3.67 5.10 -0.69
CA ALA A 47 -3.66 3.73 -0.15
C ALA A 47 -5.08 3.21 0.11
N ARG A 48 -5.98 4.00 0.71
CA ARG A 48 -7.39 3.61 0.92
C ARG A 48 -8.12 3.37 -0.40
N GLU A 49 -7.91 4.23 -1.40
CA GLU A 49 -8.53 4.08 -2.72
C GLU A 49 -8.04 2.79 -3.43
N PHE A 50 -6.75 2.47 -3.33
CA PHE A 50 -6.21 1.22 -3.85
C PHE A 50 -6.83 0.00 -3.18
N VAL A 51 -6.89 -0.01 -1.85
CA VAL A 51 -7.48 -1.10 -1.07
C VAL A 51 -8.97 -1.26 -1.38
N ALA A 52 -9.71 -0.16 -1.49
CA ALA A 52 -11.13 -0.18 -1.83
C ALA A 52 -11.37 -0.73 -3.24
N LYS A 53 -10.55 -0.33 -4.22
CA LYS A 53 -10.65 -0.79 -5.61
C LYS A 53 -10.39 -2.29 -5.75
N SER A 54 -9.58 -2.86 -4.87
CA SER A 54 -9.23 -4.27 -4.89
C SER A 54 -10.14 -5.19 -4.10
N GLY A 55 -11.24 -4.67 -3.55
CA GLY A 55 -12.21 -5.47 -2.82
C GLY A 55 -11.91 -5.63 -1.33
N GLY A 56 -11.07 -4.76 -0.76
CA GLY A 56 -10.81 -4.71 0.68
C GLY A 56 -9.36 -5.05 1.06
N GLY A 57 -8.98 -4.68 2.29
CA GLY A 57 -7.62 -4.81 2.79
C GLY A 57 -7.27 -3.80 3.88
N GLU A 58 -5.98 -3.72 4.23
CA GLU A 58 -5.51 -2.95 5.38
C GLU A 58 -4.48 -1.89 4.97
N VAL A 59 -4.73 -0.63 5.37
CA VAL A 59 -3.74 0.43 5.22
C VAL A 59 -2.93 0.51 6.51
N VAL A 60 -1.62 0.27 6.40
CA VAL A 60 -0.70 0.37 7.55
C VAL A 60 0.26 1.51 7.30
N VAL A 61 0.35 2.45 8.23
CA VAL A 61 1.28 3.57 8.15
C VAL A 61 2.53 3.23 8.98
N HIS A 62 3.72 3.39 8.40
CA HIS A 62 5.00 3.37 9.11
C HIS A 62 5.59 4.76 9.08
N VAL A 63 5.75 5.34 10.26
CA VAL A 63 6.29 6.69 10.49
C VAL A 63 7.73 6.62 10.95
#